data_AF-A0A0R2TFM4-F1
#
_entry.id   AF-A0A0R2TFM4-F1
#
_cell.length_a   1.000
_cell.length_b   1.000
_cell.length_c   1.000
_cell.angle_alpha   90.00
_cell.angle_beta   90.00
_cell.angle_gamma   90.00
#
_symmetry.space_group_name_H-M   'P 1'
#
loop_
_entity.id
_entity.type
_entity.pdbx_description
1 polymer ?
#
loop_
_entity_poly.entity_id
_entity_poly.type
_entity_poly.pdbx_seq_one_letter_code
_entity_poly.pdbx_strand_id
1 'polypeptide(L)' 'MRVLKVMDTLKLCVVDLEVELNGSLRHAPTLCAMDGQYVIPLNTPDGRPILMDFKNAIKLA' A
#
# COMPACT_ATOMS: atom_id res chain seq x y z
N MET A 1 -9.73 -15.23 14.38
CA MET A 1 -8.40 -14.60 14.20
C MET A 1 -7.73 -14.51 15.57
N ARG A 2 -6.41 -14.74 15.66
CA ARG A 2 -5.63 -14.49 16.88
C ARG A 2 -4.29 -13.85 16.51
N VAL A 3 -3.81 -12.91 17.31
CA VAL A 3 -2.49 -12.31 17.12
C VAL A 3 -1.43 -13.27 17.66
N LEU A 4 -0.43 -13.60 16.85
CA LEU A 4 0.69 -14.47 17.26
C LEU A 4 1.86 -13.66 17.82
N LYS A 5 2.16 -12.53 17.18
CA LYS A 5 3.18 -11.56 17.59
C LYS A 5 2.90 -10.23 16.89
N VAL A 6 3.34 -9.13 17.48
CA VAL A 6 3.48 -7.85 16.78
C VAL A 6 4.87 -7.86 16.14
N MET A 7 4.93 -7.63 14.81
CA MET A 7 6.20 -7.63 14.09
C MET A 7 6.83 -6.24 14.06
N ASP A 8 6.06 -5.23 13.66
CA ASP A 8 6.47 -3.83 13.59
C ASP A 8 5.27 -2.90 13.78
N THR A 9 5.56 -1.61 14.03
CA THR A 9 4.54 -0.55 14.07
C THR A 9 4.73 0.37 12.87
N LEU A 10 3.75 0.35 11.97
CA LEU A 10 3.72 1.19 10.77
C LEU A 10 2.68 2.30 10.93
N LYS A 11 2.90 3.43 10.26
CA LYS A 11 1.88 4.48 10.15
C LYS A 11 0.93 4.12 9.02
N LEU A 12 -0.35 4.47 9.18
CA LEU A 12 -1.30 4.47 8.08
C LEU A 12 -1.26 5.83 7.40
N CYS A 13 -1.27 5.84 6.07
CA CYS A 13 -1.34 7.05 5.27
C CYS A 13 -2.26 6.83 4.06
N VAL A 14 -2.77 7.93 3.51
CA VAL A 14 -3.45 7.93 2.22
C VAL A 14 -2.48 8.55 1.22
N VAL A 15 -2.25 7.86 0.11
CA VAL A 15 -1.39 8.34 -0.99
C VAL A 15 -2.21 8.42 -2.27
N ASP A 16 -1.81 9.30 -3.18
CA ASP A 16 -2.31 9.25 -4.56
C ASP A 16 -1.46 8.25 -5.34
N LEU A 17 -2.01 7.06 -5.60
CA LEU A 17 -1.26 5.94 -6.17
C LEU A 17 -1.54 5.83 -7.67
N GLU A 18 -0.52 6.04 -8.50
CA GLU A 18 -0.57 5.76 -9.94
C GLU A 18 -0.27 4.28 -10.24
N VAL A 19 -1.05 3.70 -11.14
CA VAL A 19 -0.90 2.33 -11.64
C VAL A 19 -1.14 2.28 -13.15
N GLU A 20 -0.45 1.38 -13.82
CA GLU A 20 -0.81 0.99 -15.19
C GLU A 20 -1.85 -0.12 -15.14
N LEU A 21 -3.04 0.16 -15.67
CA LEU A 21 -4.13 -0.80 -15.79
C LEU A 21 -4.58 -0.87 -17.25
N ASN A 22 -4.40 -2.05 -17.85
CA ASN A 22 -4.78 -2.33 -19.24
C ASN A 22 -4.18 -1.32 -20.25
N GLY A 23 -2.90 -0.96 -20.08
CA GLY A 23 -2.21 -0.01 -20.96
C GLY A 23 -2.61 1.46 -20.77
N SER A 24 -3.34 1.78 -19.69
CA SER A 24 -3.68 3.16 -19.31
C SER A 24 -3.15 3.48 -17.92
N LEU A 25 -2.49 4.65 -17.78
CA LEU A 25 -2.14 5.20 -16.48
C LEU A 25 -3.40 5.72 -15.78
N ARG A 26 -3.57 5.34 -14.52
CA ARG A 26 -4.66 5.77 -13.65
C ARG A 26 -4.11 6.02 -12.27
N HIS A 27 -4.69 6.98 -11.55
CA HIS A 27 -4.34 7.21 -10.16
C HIS A 27 -5.60 7.36 -9.29
N ALA A 28 -5.50 6.97 -8.02
CA ALA A 28 -6.54 7.21 -7.04
C ALA A 28 -5.98 7.25 -5.61
N PRO A 29 -6.70 7.91 -4.68
CA PRO A 29 -6.41 7.84 -3.26
C PRO A 29 -6.44 6.38 -2.76
N THR A 30 -5.35 5.93 -2.16
CA THR A 30 -5.16 4.55 -1.71
C THR A 30 -4.64 4.52 -0.27
N LEU A 31 -5.21 3.63 0.56
CA LEU A 31 -4.75 3.45 1.94
C LEU A 31 -3.50 2.57 1.94
N CYS A 32 -2.45 3.06 2.60
CA CYS A 32 -1.15 2.42 2.66
C CYS A 32 -0.64 2.29 4.09
N ALA A 33 0.24 1.33 4.32
CA ALA A 33 1.12 1.29 5.48
C ALA A 33 2.47 1.93 5.11
N MET A 34 3.09 2.67 6.02
CA MET A 34 4.40 3.31 5.80
C MET A 34 5.36 3.12 6.96
N ASP A 35 6.64 2.92 6.65
CA ASP A 35 7.75 2.85 7.62
C ASP A 35 8.62 4.12 7.62
N GLY A 36 8.28 5.12 6.80
CA GLY A 36 9.01 6.38 6.64
C GLY A 36 9.92 6.42 5.42
N GLN A 37 10.33 5.27 4.88
CA GLN A 37 11.10 5.17 3.64
C GLN A 37 10.28 4.57 2.50
N TYR A 38 9.32 3.71 2.83
CA TYR A 38 8.47 3.01 1.89
C TYR A 38 6.99 3.16 2.23
N VAL A 39 6.15 3.04 1.21
CA VAL A 39 4.69 2.88 1.33
C VAL A 39 4.28 1.54 0.71
N ILE A 40 3.42 0.81 1.40
CA ILE A 40 2.88 -0.48 0.96
C ILE A 40 1.37 -0.32 0.81
N PRO A 41 0.81 -0.42 -0.41
CA PRO A 41 -0.63 -0.35 -0.60
C PRO A 41 -1.34 -1.49 0.13
N LEU A 42 -2.49 -1.19 0.76
CA LEU A 42 -3.34 -2.18 1.43
C LEU A 42 -4.58 -2.51 0.58
N ASN A 43 -4.83 -1.70 -0.44
CA ASN A 43 -5.84 -1.93 -1.46
C ASN A 43 -5.33 -1.46 -2.83
N THR A 44 -5.95 -1.97 -3.89
CA THR A 44 -5.83 -1.40 -5.24
C THR A 44 -6.58 -0.06 -5.31
N PRO A 45 -6.29 0.79 -6.31
CA PRO A 45 -7.03 2.04 -6.55
C PRO A 45 -8.55 1.89 -6.71
N ASP A 46 -9.03 0.72 -7.16
CA ASP A 46 -10.46 0.39 -7.26
C ASP A 46 -11.04 -0.22 -5.97
N GLY A 47 -10.29 -0.21 -4.86
CA GLY A 47 -10.76 -0.55 -3.52
C GLY A 47 -10.68 -2.03 -3.15
N ARG A 48 -10.09 -2.90 -3.98
CA ARG A 48 -9.93 -4.31 -3.63
C ARG A 48 -8.77 -4.47 -2.63
N PRO A 49 -8.96 -5.16 -1.50
CA PRO A 49 -7.87 -5.43 -0.59
C PRO A 49 -6.75 -6.20 -1.30
N ILE A 50 -5.51 -5.80 -1.04
CA ILE A 50 -4.34 -6.57 -1.47
C ILE A 50 -3.62 -7.14 -0.25
N LEU A 51 -2.95 -8.27 -0.44
CA LEU A 51 -2.09 -8.81 0.60
C LEU A 51 -0.97 -7.81 0.87
N MET A 52 -0.83 -7.40 2.13
CA MET A 52 0.32 -6.60 2.56
C MET A 52 1.59 -7.43 2.38
N ASP A 53 2.42 -7.04 1.41
CA ASP A 53 3.70 -7.67 1.08
C ASP A 53 4.73 -6.58 0.78
N PHE A 54 5.92 -6.68 1.39
CA PHE A 54 7.03 -5.75 1.16
C PHE A 54 7.56 -5.79 -0.28
N LYS A 55 7.26 -6.83 -1.05
CA LYS A 55 7.54 -6.85 -2.50
C LYS A 55 6.78 -5.76 -3.27
N ASN A 56 5.67 -5.28 -2.73
CA ASN A 56 4.87 -4.20 -3.29
C ASN A 56 5.26 -2.83 -2.69
N ALA A 57 6.33 -2.76 -1.90
CA ALA A 57 6.77 -1.53 -1.27
C ALA A 57 7.30 -0.54 -2.33
N ILE A 58 6.76 0.68 -2.29
CA ILE A 58 7.16 1.78 -3.15
C ILE A 58 8.01 2.72 -2.31
N LYS A 59 9.23 3.00 -2.75
CA LYS A 59 10.14 3.92 -2.06
C LYS A 59 9.64 5.35 -2.21
N LEU A 60 9.53 6.07 -1.09
CA LEU A 60 9.28 7.52 -1.10
C LEU A 60 10.56 8.24 -1.54
N ALA A 61 10.44 9.11 -2.53
CA ALA A 61 11.54 9.93 -3.05
C ALA A 61 12.00 10.98 -2.03
#